data_AF-A0A2V7TEM6-F1
#
_entry.id   AF-A0A2V7TEM6-F1
#
_cell.length_a   1.000
_cell.length_b   1.000
_cell.length_c   1.000
_cell.angle_alpha   90.00
_cell.angle_beta   90.00
_cell.angle_gamma   90.00
#
_symmetry.space_group_name_H-M   'P 1'
#
loop_
_entity.id
_entity.type
_entity.pdbx_description
1 polymer ?
#
loop_
_entity_poly.entity_id
_entity_poly.type
_entity_poly.pdbx_seq_one_letter_code
_entity_poly.pdbx_strand_id
1 'polypeptide(L)'
;MLLLHHAYLFWAADQRIYQISEPMLRRAVGDKRVTTAVPQPAQYLQLPELRVWGSPHDASPPEPLDGLFVHRTDAAGSIAVLAIFGMRPDRPGFSAVGLDGRADPDDPSATEIEVAATREDGSAAFGPRLAGGTAAGLFSVANAGELLLLTGRLLALLDSG
;
A
#
# COMPACT_ATOMS: atom_id res chain seq x y z
N MET A 1 14.47 -9.95 8.68
CA MET A 1 14.41 -8.95 9.79
C MET A 1 13.73 -7.63 9.37
N LEU A 2 12.96 -7.61 8.27
CA LEU A 2 12.31 -6.39 7.77
C LEU A 2 11.30 -5.81 8.78
N LEU A 3 10.43 -6.64 9.37
CA LEU A 3 9.42 -6.18 10.32
C LEU A 3 10.01 -5.38 11.49
N LEU A 4 11.08 -5.88 12.11
CA LEU A 4 11.71 -5.18 13.24
C LEU A 4 12.28 -3.82 12.81
N HIS A 5 12.86 -3.74 11.62
CA HIS A 5 13.39 -2.49 11.06
C HIS A 5 12.28 -1.45 10.86
N HIS A 6 11.20 -1.82 10.16
CA HIS A 6 10.06 -0.91 9.94
C HIS A 6 9.39 -0.50 11.27
N ALA A 7 9.21 -1.43 12.20
CA ALA A 7 8.63 -1.14 13.50
C ALA A 7 9.50 -0.21 14.34
N TYR A 8 10.83 -0.39 14.32
CA TYR A 8 11.76 0.50 15.01
C TYR A 8 11.73 1.90 14.42
N LEU A 9 11.77 2.06 13.09
CA LEU A 9 11.71 3.36 12.45
C LEU A 9 10.39 4.07 12.73
N PHE A 10 9.27 3.35 12.69
CA PHE A 10 7.97 3.85 13.08
C PHE A 10 7.94 4.32 14.54
N TRP A 11 8.51 3.54 15.46
CA TRP A 11 8.64 3.93 16.87
C TRP A 11 9.52 5.17 17.05
N ALA A 12 10.66 5.24 16.35
CA ALA A 12 11.59 6.36 16.41
C ALA A 12 11.01 7.65 15.78
N ALA A 13 10.02 7.54 14.89
CA ALA A 13 9.30 8.64 14.28
C ALA A 13 7.95 8.94 14.97
N ASP A 14 7.90 8.79 16.30
CA ASP A 14 6.74 9.10 17.14
C ASP A 14 5.45 8.33 16.79
N GLN A 15 5.58 7.17 16.15
CA GLN A 15 4.48 6.23 15.89
C GLN A 15 3.30 6.86 15.13
N ARG A 16 3.59 7.66 14.09
CA ARG A 16 2.53 8.37 13.35
C ARG A 16 1.64 7.44 12.53
N ILE A 17 0.38 7.30 12.94
CA ILE A 17 -0.66 6.54 12.23
C ILE A 17 -1.57 7.48 11.44
N TYR A 18 -1.79 7.16 10.16
CA TYR A 18 -2.83 7.76 9.33
C TYR A 18 -3.94 6.73 9.10
N GLN A 19 -5.11 7.00 9.67
CA GLN A 19 -6.30 6.18 9.41
C GLN A 19 -6.89 6.56 8.06
N ILE A 20 -6.80 5.63 7.12
CA ILE A 20 -7.36 5.82 5.78
C ILE A 20 -8.85 5.54 5.87
N SER A 21 -9.67 6.53 5.52
CA SER A 21 -11.11 6.35 5.44
C SER A 21 -11.52 5.64 4.14
N GLU A 22 -12.68 4.99 4.13
CA GLU A 22 -13.20 4.33 2.92
C GLU A 22 -13.37 5.30 1.72
N PRO A 23 -13.84 6.55 1.90
CA PRO A 23 -13.84 7.55 0.82
C PRO A 23 -12.44 7.89 0.30
N MET A 24 -11.44 8.01 1.18
CA MET A 24 -10.05 8.27 0.78
C MET A 24 -9.46 7.08 0.01
N LEU A 25 -9.71 5.85 0.47
CA LEU A 25 -9.32 4.63 -0.24
C LEU A 25 -9.93 4.59 -1.65
N ARG A 26 -11.24 4.84 -1.79
CA ARG A 26 -11.90 4.91 -3.10
C ARG A 26 -11.28 5.97 -4.00
N ARG A 27 -10.98 7.14 -3.45
CA ARG A 27 -10.31 8.21 -4.20
C ARG A 27 -8.91 7.77 -4.64
N ALA A 28 -8.13 7.14 -3.76
CA ALA A 28 -6.80 6.64 -4.10
C ALA A 28 -6.83 5.60 -5.23
N VAL A 29 -7.83 4.71 -5.26
CA VAL A 29 -7.97 3.72 -6.34
C VAL A 29 -8.19 4.39 -7.72
N GLY A 30 -8.89 5.53 -7.76
CA GLY A 30 -9.18 6.26 -9.00
C GLY A 30 -8.27 7.46 -9.31
N ASP A 31 -7.41 7.89 -8.39
CA ASP A 31 -6.52 9.05 -8.59
C ASP A 31 -5.42 8.70 -9.60
N LYS A 32 -4.88 9.71 -10.29
CA LYS A 32 -3.70 9.57 -11.17
C LYS A 32 -2.43 10.08 -10.51
N ARG A 33 -2.56 10.91 -9.47
CA ARG A 33 -1.40 11.47 -8.77
C ARG A 33 -0.75 10.42 -7.90
N VAL A 34 0.54 10.22 -8.10
CA VAL A 34 1.38 9.32 -7.31
C VAL A 34 2.52 10.15 -6.74
N THR A 35 2.87 9.92 -5.48
CA THR A 35 4.08 10.49 -4.87
C THR A 35 4.72 9.49 -3.93
N THR A 36 6.03 9.60 -3.74
CA THR A 36 6.78 8.92 -2.68
C THR A 36 7.17 9.90 -1.56
N ALA A 37 6.71 11.16 -1.64
CA ALA A 37 6.86 12.11 -0.55
C ALA A 37 6.05 11.64 0.66
N VAL A 38 6.74 11.44 1.78
CA VAL A 38 6.12 11.07 3.06
C VAL A 38 6.00 12.30 3.98
N PRO A 39 4.85 12.53 4.63
CA PRO A 39 4.66 13.58 5.61
C PRO A 39 5.61 13.50 6.82
N GLN A 40 6.01 12.29 7.21
CA GLN A 40 6.92 12.02 8.33
C GLN A 40 8.04 11.06 7.89
N PRO A 41 9.20 11.03 8.58
CA PRO A 41 10.29 10.12 8.23
C PRO A 41 9.85 8.65 8.16
N ALA A 42 8.97 8.22 9.07
CA ALA A 42 8.28 6.94 9.06
C ALA A 42 6.84 7.07 9.58
N GLN A 43 5.94 6.25 9.07
CA GLN A 43 4.51 6.30 9.36
C GLN A 43 3.83 4.95 9.09
N TYR A 44 2.62 4.80 9.62
CA TYR A 44 1.74 3.67 9.32
C TYR A 44 0.46 4.15 8.66
N LEU A 45 0.13 3.61 7.48
CA LEU A 45 -1.14 3.82 6.82
C LEU A 45 -2.08 2.67 7.22
N GLN A 46 -3.04 2.93 8.07
CA GLN A 46 -4.03 1.94 8.49
C GLN A 46 -5.20 1.93 7.49
N LEU A 47 -5.42 0.82 6.80
CA LEU A 47 -6.50 0.72 5.83
C LEU A 47 -7.84 0.36 6.50
N PRO A 48 -8.98 0.68 5.85
CA PRO A 48 -10.26 0.16 6.28
C PRO A 48 -10.27 -1.37 6.27
N GLU A 49 -10.72 -1.96 7.37
CA GLU A 49 -10.77 -3.41 7.54
C GLU A 49 -11.54 -4.09 6.40
N LEU A 50 -10.99 -5.21 5.91
CA LEU A 50 -11.61 -6.08 4.91
C LEU A 50 -11.97 -5.39 3.57
N ARG A 51 -11.45 -4.19 3.28
CA ARG A 51 -11.76 -3.46 2.03
C ARG A 51 -10.77 -3.73 0.90
N VAL A 52 -9.52 -4.00 1.23
CA VAL A 52 -8.46 -4.31 0.26
C VAL A 52 -7.94 -5.70 0.54
N TRP A 53 -7.79 -6.51 -0.50
CA TRP A 53 -7.35 -7.90 -0.41
C TRP A 53 -6.16 -8.16 -1.33
N GLY A 54 -5.23 -9.01 -0.91
CA GLY A 54 -4.10 -9.42 -1.76
C GLY A 54 -3.57 -10.77 -1.33
N SER A 55 -2.71 -11.35 -2.16
CA SER A 55 -2.00 -12.59 -1.82
C SER A 55 -0.56 -12.24 -1.45
N PRO A 56 -0.14 -12.42 -0.18
CA PRO A 56 1.22 -12.08 0.27
C PRO A 56 2.32 -12.89 -0.42
N HIS A 57 1.99 -14.10 -0.85
CA HIS A 57 2.85 -14.99 -1.62
C HIS A 57 2.05 -15.57 -2.79
N ASP A 58 2.71 -15.74 -3.95
CA ASP A 58 2.12 -16.44 -5.09
C ASP A 58 1.72 -17.86 -4.63
N ALA A 59 0.43 -18.17 -4.77
CA ALA A 59 -0.27 -19.37 -4.27
C ALA A 59 -0.86 -19.32 -2.84
N SER A 60 -0.69 -18.25 -2.06
CA SER A 60 -1.40 -18.10 -0.79
C SER A 60 -2.85 -17.64 -0.99
N PRO A 61 -3.80 -18.11 -0.15
CA PRO A 61 -5.15 -17.55 -0.11
C PRO A 61 -5.10 -16.03 0.05
N PRO A 62 -6.01 -15.28 -0.59
CA PRO A 62 -6.09 -13.85 -0.37
C PRO A 62 -6.34 -13.52 1.10
N GLU A 63 -5.56 -12.59 1.63
CA GLU A 63 -5.68 -12.04 2.98
C GLU A 63 -6.05 -10.55 2.88
N PRO A 64 -6.78 -10.00 3.87
CA PRO A 64 -7.04 -8.56 3.90
C PRO A 64 -5.72 -7.80 4.11
N LEU A 65 -5.55 -6.69 3.41
CA LEU A 65 -4.45 -5.75 3.62
C LEU A 65 -4.88 -4.76 4.72
N ASP A 66 -4.26 -4.88 5.89
CA ASP A 66 -4.65 -4.13 7.09
C ASP A 66 -3.91 -2.79 7.20
N GLY A 67 -2.70 -2.72 6.64
CA GLY A 67 -1.97 -1.47 6.57
C GLY A 67 -0.55 -1.60 6.06
N LEU A 68 0.14 -0.47 6.05
CA LEU A 68 1.43 -0.27 5.40
C LEU A 68 2.33 0.52 6.34
N PHE A 69 3.46 -0.04 6.75
CA PHE A 69 4.57 0.80 7.22
C PHE A 69 5.21 1.44 6.00
N VAL A 70 5.46 2.75 6.06
CA VAL A 70 6.11 3.50 5.00
C VAL A 70 7.16 4.39 5.64
N HIS A 71 8.38 4.39 5.11
CA HIS A 71 9.40 5.35 5.49
C HIS A 71 10.23 5.79 4.29
N ARG A 72 10.80 6.98 4.40
CA ARG A 72 11.78 7.48 3.43
C ARG A 72 13.06 6.65 3.50
N THR A 73 13.72 6.45 2.38
CA THR A 73 15.09 5.90 2.34
C THR A 73 16.11 7.00 2.04
N ASP A 74 17.40 6.69 2.14
CA ASP A 74 18.46 7.68 1.85
C ASP A 74 18.52 8.08 0.36
N ALA A 75 17.90 7.29 -0.53
CA ALA A 75 17.82 7.60 -1.94
C ALA A 75 16.71 8.62 -2.22
N ALA A 76 17.04 9.68 -2.97
CA ALA A 76 16.08 10.72 -3.34
C ALA A 76 14.86 10.13 -4.08
N GLY A 77 13.66 10.51 -3.66
CA GLY A 77 12.40 10.03 -4.24
C GLY A 77 12.05 8.58 -3.89
N SER A 78 12.79 7.92 -3.00
CA SER A 78 12.58 6.52 -2.64
C SER A 78 11.94 6.33 -1.26
N ILE A 79 11.09 5.32 -1.18
CA ILE A 79 10.44 4.84 0.04
C ILE A 79 10.61 3.33 0.16
N ALA A 80 10.63 2.85 1.40
CA ALA A 80 10.47 1.44 1.72
C ALA A 80 9.10 1.22 2.34
N VAL A 81 8.43 0.15 1.94
CA VAL A 81 7.07 -0.21 2.33
C VAL A 81 7.04 -1.63 2.87
N LEU A 82 6.37 -1.83 4.01
CA LEU A 82 6.05 -3.14 4.54
C LEU A 82 4.53 -3.25 4.71
N ALA A 83 3.91 -4.05 3.85
CA ALA A 83 2.49 -4.35 3.91
C ALA A 83 2.20 -5.46 4.91
N ILE A 84 1.17 -5.26 5.72
CA ILE A 84 0.72 -6.19 6.75
C ILE A 84 -0.64 -6.74 6.33
N PHE A 85 -0.75 -8.07 6.30
CA PHE A 85 -1.95 -8.77 5.88
C PHE A 85 -2.45 -9.75 6.93
N GLY A 86 -3.77 -9.90 7.02
CA GLY A 86 -4.43 -10.93 7.79
C GLY A 86 -4.34 -10.78 9.31
N MET A 87 -4.18 -9.55 9.80
CA MET A 87 -4.25 -9.22 11.23
C MET A 87 -5.65 -9.51 11.75
N ARG A 88 -5.79 -10.51 12.62
CA ARG A 88 -7.07 -10.87 13.24
C ARG A 88 -6.90 -11.28 14.70
N PRO A 89 -7.87 -10.97 15.58
CA PRO A 89 -7.80 -11.38 16.99
C PRO A 89 -7.82 -12.90 17.19
N ASP A 90 -8.44 -13.63 16.27
CA ASP A 90 -8.69 -15.08 16.35
C ASP A 90 -7.60 -15.94 15.69
N ARG A 91 -6.58 -15.32 15.09
CA ARG A 91 -5.45 -16.01 14.46
C ARG A 91 -4.12 -15.47 14.99
N PRO A 92 -3.25 -16.31 15.58
CA PRO A 92 -1.91 -15.88 15.92
C PRO A 92 -1.09 -15.67 14.63
N GLY A 93 -0.54 -14.46 14.47
CA GLY A 93 0.34 -14.08 13.38
C GLY A 93 -0.34 -13.34 12.23
N PHE A 94 0.49 -12.85 11.31
CA PHE A 94 0.12 -12.09 10.12
C PHE A 94 1.18 -12.29 9.04
N SER A 95 0.81 -12.00 7.79
CA SER A 95 1.73 -12.03 6.66
C SER A 95 2.32 -10.64 6.43
N ALA A 96 3.60 -10.55 6.07
CA ALA A 96 4.27 -9.28 5.82
C ALA A 96 5.07 -9.31 4.52
N VAL A 97 4.86 -8.31 3.66
CA VAL A 97 5.53 -8.19 2.36
C VAL A 97 6.29 -6.87 2.31
N GLY A 98 7.61 -6.95 2.14
CA GLY A 98 8.50 -5.80 2.03
C GLY A 98 8.83 -5.48 0.59
N LEU A 99 8.87 -4.19 0.24
CA LEU A 99 9.15 -3.71 -1.09
C LEU A 99 9.69 -2.27 -1.04
N ASP A 100 10.42 -1.89 -2.08
CA ASP A 100 10.94 -0.53 -2.25
C ASP A 100 10.26 0.12 -3.46
N GLY A 101 9.96 1.41 -3.34
CA GLY A 101 9.36 2.21 -4.40
C GLY A 101 10.13 3.50 -4.63
N ARG A 102 10.09 4.00 -5.86
CA ARG A 102 10.66 5.30 -6.21
C ARG A 102 9.71 6.02 -7.16
N ALA A 103 9.47 7.29 -6.90
CA ALA A 103 8.87 8.22 -7.85
C ALA A 103 9.85 9.38 -8.03
N ASP A 104 10.12 9.73 -9.27
CA ASP A 104 10.97 10.88 -9.59
C ASP A 104 10.16 12.17 -9.36
N PRO A 105 10.61 13.07 -8.45
CA PRO A 105 9.93 14.35 -8.24
C PRO A 105 10.02 15.29 -9.45
N ASP A 106 11.04 15.14 -10.31
CA ASP A 106 11.27 15.97 -11.49
C ASP A 106 10.65 15.36 -12.77
N ASP A 107 10.31 14.07 -12.73
CA ASP A 107 9.49 13.39 -13.74
C ASP A 107 8.23 12.76 -13.09
N PRO A 108 7.21 13.58 -12.80
CA PRO A 108 5.96 13.13 -12.21
C PRO A 108 5.13 12.22 -13.13
N SER A 109 5.60 11.95 -14.36
CA SER A 109 4.96 10.96 -15.23
C SER A 109 5.18 9.51 -14.75
N ALA A 110 6.12 9.29 -13.80
CA ALA A 110 6.26 8.11 -12.92
C ALA A 110 5.66 6.80 -13.48
N THR A 111 6.02 6.48 -14.72
CA THR A 111 5.47 5.34 -15.47
C THR A 111 5.91 4.02 -14.88
N GLU A 112 7.03 3.96 -14.14
CA GLU A 112 7.54 2.67 -13.63
C GLU A 112 6.61 2.03 -12.60
N ILE A 113 6.03 2.81 -11.67
CA ILE A 113 5.08 2.28 -10.69
C ILE A 113 3.78 1.86 -11.39
N GLU A 114 3.27 2.68 -12.32
CA GLU A 114 2.03 2.35 -13.06
C GLU A 114 2.21 1.16 -14.01
N VAL A 115 3.37 1.04 -14.67
CA VAL A 115 3.74 -0.09 -15.51
C VAL A 115 3.88 -1.35 -14.66
N ALA A 116 4.58 -1.28 -13.52
CA ALA A 116 4.70 -2.41 -12.60
C ALA A 116 3.35 -2.84 -12.00
N ALA A 117 2.40 -1.91 -11.87
CA ALA A 117 1.04 -2.19 -11.42
C ALA A 117 0.14 -2.82 -12.50
N THR A 118 0.58 -2.87 -13.76
CA THR A 118 -0.18 -3.48 -14.84
C THR A 118 -0.33 -4.98 -14.58
N ARG A 119 -1.55 -5.49 -14.76
CA ARG A 119 -1.85 -6.92 -14.60
C ARG A 119 -1.61 -7.66 -15.91
N GLU A 120 -1.05 -8.86 -15.81
CA GLU A 120 -0.83 -9.75 -16.96
C GLU A 120 -2.13 -10.14 -17.67
N ASP A 121 -3.24 -10.23 -16.91
CA ASP A 121 -4.58 -10.53 -17.43
C ASP A 121 -5.26 -9.34 -18.13
N GLY A 122 -4.60 -8.17 -18.18
CA GLY A 122 -5.12 -6.94 -18.79
C GLY A 122 -6.26 -6.29 -18.03
N SER A 123 -6.66 -6.81 -16.86
CA SER A 123 -7.69 -6.18 -16.04
C SER A 123 -7.18 -4.88 -15.41
N ALA A 124 -8.11 -3.97 -15.12
CA ALA A 124 -7.76 -2.69 -14.50
C ALA A 124 -7.16 -2.90 -13.11
N ALA A 125 -6.18 -2.04 -12.77
CA ALA A 125 -5.58 -2.04 -11.45
C ALA A 125 -6.64 -1.90 -10.35
N PHE A 126 -6.41 -2.56 -9.22
CA PHE A 126 -7.32 -2.60 -8.07
C PHE A 126 -8.66 -3.32 -8.26
N GLY A 127 -8.95 -3.82 -9.47
CA GLY A 127 -10.17 -4.60 -9.73
C GLY A 127 -10.26 -5.82 -8.79
N PRO A 128 -11.42 -6.08 -8.15
CA PRO A 128 -11.56 -7.16 -7.18
C PRO A 128 -11.31 -8.55 -7.80
N ARG A 129 -10.56 -9.39 -7.09
CA ARG A 129 -10.30 -10.80 -7.45
C ARG A 129 -11.15 -11.81 -6.69
N LEU A 130 -11.73 -11.40 -5.57
CA LEU A 130 -12.61 -12.26 -4.77
C LEU A 130 -13.98 -12.41 -5.44
N ALA A 131 -14.55 -13.62 -5.38
CA ALA A 131 -15.92 -13.88 -5.80
C ALA A 131 -16.89 -12.98 -5.02
N GLY A 132 -17.77 -12.27 -5.74
CA GLY A 132 -18.68 -11.28 -5.14
C GLY A 132 -18.04 -9.95 -4.74
N GLY A 133 -16.72 -9.78 -4.92
CA GLY A 133 -15.97 -8.60 -4.48
C GLY A 133 -16.47 -7.29 -5.11
N THR A 134 -16.88 -7.32 -6.38
CA THR A 134 -17.50 -6.15 -7.04
C THR A 134 -18.77 -5.70 -6.34
N ALA A 135 -19.68 -6.64 -6.02
CA ALA A 135 -20.94 -6.32 -5.36
C ALA A 135 -20.73 -5.81 -3.92
N ALA A 136 -19.67 -6.28 -3.26
CA ALA A 136 -19.27 -5.85 -1.92
C ALA A 136 -18.41 -4.57 -1.91
N GLY A 137 -18.08 -4.00 -3.07
CA GLY A 137 -17.24 -2.80 -3.20
C GLY A 137 -15.80 -3.01 -2.73
N LEU A 138 -15.26 -4.22 -2.91
CA LEU A 138 -13.90 -4.58 -2.52
C LEU A 138 -12.88 -4.19 -3.60
N PHE A 139 -11.65 -3.95 -3.16
CA PHE A 139 -10.50 -3.76 -4.02
C PHE A 139 -9.52 -4.91 -3.85
N SER A 140 -8.67 -5.14 -4.85
CA SER A 140 -7.60 -6.14 -4.72
C SER A 140 -6.26 -5.60 -5.18
N VAL A 141 -5.21 -5.85 -4.41
CA VAL A 141 -3.82 -5.64 -4.82
C VAL A 141 -3.32 -6.96 -5.42
N ALA A 142 -3.10 -6.97 -6.72
CA ALA A 142 -2.79 -8.16 -7.50
C ALA A 142 -1.29 -8.50 -7.55
N ASN A 143 -0.42 -7.52 -7.37
CA ASN A 143 1.02 -7.64 -7.45
C ASN A 143 1.72 -6.55 -6.61
N ALA A 144 3.05 -6.61 -6.51
CA ALA A 144 3.84 -5.63 -5.77
C ALA A 144 3.73 -4.20 -6.34
N GLY A 145 3.56 -4.06 -7.66
CA GLY A 145 3.39 -2.75 -8.30
C GLY A 145 2.08 -2.06 -7.88
N GLU A 146 0.98 -2.80 -7.79
CA GLU A 146 -0.29 -2.25 -7.27
C GLU A 146 -0.17 -1.83 -5.81
N LEU A 147 0.65 -2.52 -5.00
CA LEU A 147 0.91 -2.15 -3.61
C LEU A 147 1.64 -0.81 -3.52
N LEU A 148 2.66 -0.59 -4.36
CA LEU A 148 3.35 0.69 -4.49
C LEU A 148 2.42 1.78 -5.02
N LEU A 149 1.62 1.47 -6.03
CA LEU A 149 0.69 2.41 -6.63
C LEU A 149 -0.33 2.89 -5.60
N LEU A 150 -0.94 1.97 -4.85
CA LEU A 150 -1.88 2.31 -3.78
C LEU A 150 -1.20 3.18 -2.73
N THR A 151 0.01 2.80 -2.29
CA THR A 151 0.78 3.55 -1.30
C THR A 151 1.02 4.98 -1.78
N GLY A 152 1.53 5.15 -3.00
CA GLY A 152 1.86 6.48 -3.52
C GLY A 152 0.65 7.36 -3.77
N ARG A 153 -0.50 6.78 -4.17
CA ARG A 153 -1.76 7.52 -4.30
C ARG A 153 -2.34 7.93 -2.94
N LEU A 154 -2.20 7.10 -1.91
CA LEU A 154 -2.58 7.46 -0.55
C LEU A 154 -1.70 8.60 -0.02
N LEU A 155 -0.38 8.54 -0.22
CA LEU A 155 0.53 9.62 0.16
C LEU A 155 0.18 10.94 -0.54
N ALA A 156 -0.15 10.91 -1.83
CA ALA A 156 -0.54 12.11 -2.59
C ALA A 156 -1.81 12.77 -2.04
N LEU A 157 -2.73 11.96 -1.47
CA LEU A 157 -3.93 12.46 -0.83
C LEU A 157 -3.66 13.04 0.57
N LEU A 158 -2.69 12.50 1.31
CA LEU A 158 -2.27 13.04 2.60
C LEU A 158 -1.55 14.39 2.48
N ASP A 159 -0.79 14.59 1.39
CA ASP A 159 -0.10 15.86 1.11
C ASP A 159 -1.06 17.00 0.69
N SER A 160 -2.27 16.64 0.23
CA SER A 160 -3.28 17.61 -0.22
C SER A 160 -4.18 18.13 0.92
N GLY A 161 -3.88 17.81 2.18
CA GLY A 161 -4.72 18.06 3.37
C GLY A 161 -4.06 18.98 4.39
#